data_AF-A0AAD5S5D4-F1
#
_entry.id   AF-A0AAD5S5D4-F1
#
_cell.length_a   1.000
_cell.length_b   1.000
_cell.length_c   1.000
_cell.angle_alpha   90.00
_cell.angle_beta   90.00
_cell.angle_gamma   90.00
#
_symmetry.space_group_name_H-M   'P 1'
#
loop_
_entity.id
_entity.type
_entity.pdbx_description
1 polymer ?
#
loop_
_entity_poly.entity_id
_entity_poly.type
_entity_poly.pdbx_seq_one_letter_code
_entity_poly.pdbx_strand_id
1 'polypeptide(L)'
;MLVPVMIREQNFISDLFSLNAKTKGMVSSTMDLSSPSTPSPVNPLSPLTPTTAPPTTLKLIKEWQSALDRPREAIKDVKAHKRVHELVEGLFSDVRDEMLVMTESALKGDPTFAVSMMVRLESYLDDLKPTGHTFIVALFEGVYGKLKGIFEKFVDEQMKAIDETKVTSKKRSGILSFIRTFPRFVDRIERYLPSYEGPTRQMADKAYSQIVAKMFEALEEVGQQVAANNTETKGGSDDKEFLNIHILNVENMHHLHTSLRPLKVPSLNPATKQSKQIYEDHLSEYCKVVIRKPLGKLYDFFEGVDALIKAGQSAPEEVAYNISFNKSAAKDVVKKYPGKEIKKGLESLYKRVDKHFPDEEGLLQVVWRGIQEEFMKRTQRYEDILKQCYRESGIRLDFSMEELLGYFSELARAH
;
A
#
# COMPACT_ATOMS: atom_id res chain seq x y z
N MET A 1 28.76 18.39 1.89
CA MET A 1 30.06 19.02 2.23
C MET A 1 30.44 18.82 3.70
N LEU A 2 29.49 18.71 4.64
CA LEU A 2 29.78 18.61 6.08
C LEU A 2 30.50 17.32 6.50
N VAL A 3 30.06 16.15 6.03
CA VAL A 3 30.66 14.84 6.42
C VAL A 3 32.16 14.75 6.10
N PRO A 4 32.64 15.07 4.87
CA PRO A 4 34.07 15.06 4.58
C PRO A 4 34.89 15.99 5.50
N VAL A 5 34.34 17.15 5.87
CA VAL A 5 34.99 18.09 6.79
C VAL A 5 35.12 17.46 8.18
N MET A 6 34.05 16.88 8.72
CA MET A 6 34.10 16.24 10.04
C MET A 6 35.06 15.05 10.09
N ILE A 7 35.12 14.24 9.02
CA ILE A 7 36.07 13.14 8.88
C ILE A 7 37.51 13.67 8.89
N ARG A 8 37.78 14.70 8.08
CA ARG A 8 39.09 15.34 7.96
C ARG A 8 39.56 15.93 9.30
N GLU A 9 38.69 16.68 9.98
CA GLU A 9 39.02 17.30 11.27
C GLU A 9 39.28 16.24 12.35
N GLN A 10 38.45 15.20 12.43
CA GLN A 10 38.71 14.09 13.36
C GLN A 10 40.06 13.42 13.09
N ASN A 11 40.36 13.14 11.82
CA ASN A 11 41.61 12.52 11.41
C ASN A 11 42.82 13.43 11.71
N PHE A 12 42.67 14.74 11.50
CA PHE A 12 43.68 15.73 11.84
C PHE A 12 43.95 15.78 13.34
N ILE A 13 42.91 15.83 14.18
CA ILE A 13 43.02 15.80 15.65
C ILE A 13 43.74 14.53 16.11
N SER A 14 43.37 13.38 15.55
CA SER A 14 43.99 12.10 15.89
C SER A 14 45.49 12.08 15.59
N ASP A 15 45.90 12.64 14.45
CA ASP A 15 47.29 12.70 14.02
C ASP A 15 48.09 13.76 14.80
N LEU A 16 47.53 14.96 14.98
CA LEU A 16 48.15 16.09 15.68
C LEU A 16 48.55 15.72 17.11
N PHE A 17 47.67 15.01 17.81
CA PHE A 17 47.91 14.56 19.19
C PHE A 17 48.53 13.16 19.27
N SER A 18 48.92 12.56 18.13
CA SER A 18 49.53 11.22 18.06
C SER A 18 48.71 10.13 18.77
N LEU A 19 47.37 10.25 18.70
CA LEU A 19 46.41 9.39 19.39
C LEU A 19 46.19 8.05 18.67
N ASN A 20 46.68 7.92 17.44
CA ASN A 20 46.69 6.66 16.71
C ASN A 20 48.13 6.09 16.63
N ALA A 21 48.30 4.85 17.06
CA ALA A 21 49.60 4.17 17.08
C ALA A 21 50.25 4.06 15.69
N LYS A 22 49.45 3.99 14.61
CA LYS A 22 49.94 3.95 13.22
C LYS A 22 50.61 5.27 12.79
N THR A 23 50.24 6.42 13.38
CA THR A 23 50.77 7.75 13.01
C THR A 23 51.94 8.25 13.85
N LYS A 24 52.25 7.57 14.97
CA LYS A 24 53.42 7.92 15.82
C LYS A 24 54.75 7.98 15.04
N GLY A 25 54.92 7.18 13.99
CA GLY A 25 56.13 7.21 13.15
C GLY A 25 56.15 8.28 12.04
N MET A 26 54.98 8.73 11.57
CA MET A 26 54.87 9.62 10.40
C MET A 26 54.90 11.10 10.78
N VAL A 27 54.27 11.48 11.91
CA VAL A 27 54.25 12.87 12.40
C VAL A 27 55.61 13.25 13.01
N SER A 28 56.24 12.33 13.74
CA SER A 28 57.59 12.51 14.30
C SER A 28 58.66 12.80 13.23
N SER A 29 58.45 12.36 11.98
CA SER A 29 59.41 12.56 10.89
C SER A 29 59.09 13.80 10.03
N THR A 30 57.89 14.36 10.13
CA THR A 30 57.41 15.48 9.27
C THR A 30 57.34 16.81 10.01
N MET A 31 57.24 16.81 11.34
CA MET A 31 57.19 18.03 12.17
C MET A 31 58.52 18.39 12.85
N ASP A 32 59.57 17.57 12.73
CA ASP A 32 60.87 17.87 13.32
C ASP A 32 61.66 18.84 12.41
N LEU A 33 61.36 20.14 12.54
CA LEU A 33 62.06 21.24 11.84
C LEU A 33 63.30 21.74 12.63
N SER A 34 63.68 21.08 13.71
CA SER A 34 64.71 21.55 14.63
C SER A 34 65.80 20.49 14.89
N SER A 35 66.64 20.23 13.90
CA SER A 35 67.97 19.69 14.16
C SER A 35 69.00 20.20 13.14
N PRO A 36 70.05 20.92 13.57
CA PRO A 36 71.16 21.24 12.69
C PRO A 36 71.98 19.96 12.49
N SER A 37 72.04 19.48 11.25
CA SER A 37 72.88 18.34 10.88
C SER A 37 74.35 18.76 10.91
N THR A 38 75.08 18.36 11.95
CA THR A 38 76.55 18.28 11.89
C THR A 38 76.94 17.08 11.03
N PRO A 39 77.78 17.25 9.98
CA PRO A 39 78.21 16.13 9.16
C PRO A 39 79.38 15.40 9.85
N SER A 40 79.18 14.13 10.19
CA SER A 40 80.27 13.19 10.48
C SER A 40 80.89 12.66 9.17
N PRO A 41 82.18 12.27 9.15
CA PRO A 41 82.92 12.03 7.92
C PRO A 41 82.52 10.71 7.25
N VAL A 42 82.38 10.77 5.93
CA VAL A 42 82.00 9.65 5.06
C VAL A 42 83.19 8.70 4.89
N ASN A 43 82.97 7.41 5.16
CA ASN A 43 83.92 6.33 4.89
C ASN A 43 83.68 5.80 3.45
N PRO A 44 84.63 5.89 2.52
CA PRO A 44 84.36 5.58 1.11
C PRO A 44 84.76 4.13 0.83
N LEU A 45 83.82 3.18 0.89
CA LEU A 45 83.84 1.89 0.15
C LEU A 45 82.63 1.04 0.54
N SER A 46 81.51 1.20 -0.17
CA SER A 46 80.46 0.18 -0.28
C SER A 46 79.67 0.40 -1.58
N PRO A 47 79.27 -0.66 -2.32
CA PRO A 47 78.58 -0.52 -3.61
C PRO A 47 77.17 0.02 -3.44
N LEU A 48 76.82 1.01 -4.25
CA LEU A 48 75.48 1.62 -4.33
C LEU A 48 74.46 0.60 -4.84
N THR A 49 73.60 0.11 -3.95
CA THR A 49 72.27 -0.35 -4.33
C THR A 49 71.44 0.87 -4.79
N PRO A 50 70.52 0.74 -5.78
CA PRO A 50 69.67 1.84 -6.19
C PRO A 50 68.68 2.15 -5.07
N THR A 51 69.11 3.04 -4.18
CA THR A 51 68.26 3.60 -3.13
C THR A 51 67.31 4.57 -3.81
N THR A 52 66.05 4.20 -3.93
CA THR A 52 64.95 5.13 -4.27
C THR A 52 65.09 6.37 -3.40
N ALA A 53 65.30 7.53 -4.02
CA ALA A 53 65.40 8.80 -3.32
C ALA A 53 64.18 8.96 -2.38
N PRO A 54 64.37 9.39 -1.12
CA PRO A 54 63.27 9.58 -0.20
C PRO A 54 62.28 10.60 -0.78
N PRO A 55 60.96 10.40 -0.61
CA PRO A 55 59.96 11.32 -1.12
C PRO A 55 60.21 12.72 -0.55
N THR A 56 60.19 13.73 -1.42
CA THR A 56 60.33 15.14 -1.00
C THR A 56 59.27 15.49 0.04
N THR A 57 59.59 16.30 1.05
CA THR A 57 58.67 16.70 2.13
C THR A 57 57.31 17.17 1.62
N LEU A 58 57.27 17.90 0.51
CA LEU A 58 56.03 18.34 -0.15
C LEU A 58 55.14 17.18 -0.64
N LYS A 59 55.73 16.06 -1.08
CA LYS A 59 55.00 14.86 -1.51
C LYS A 59 54.36 14.17 -0.30
N LEU A 60 55.12 14.02 0.79
CA LEU A 60 54.61 13.45 2.05
C LEU A 60 53.45 14.28 2.63
N ILE A 61 53.57 15.60 2.62
CA ILE A 61 52.49 16.49 3.10
C ILE A 61 51.23 16.33 2.25
N LYS A 62 51.36 16.27 0.91
CA LYS A 62 50.21 16.08 0.01
C LYS A 62 49.54 14.72 0.21
N GLU A 63 50.32 13.66 0.38
CA GLU A 63 49.81 12.31 0.65
C GLU A 63 49.09 12.25 2.00
N TRP A 64 49.66 12.86 3.04
CA TRP A 64 49.01 12.97 4.35
C TRP A 64 47.70 13.77 4.27
N GLN A 65 47.70 14.93 3.60
CA GLN A 65 46.49 15.74 3.41
C GLN A 65 45.39 14.95 2.70
N SER A 66 45.71 14.20 1.65
CA SER A 66 44.74 13.36 0.94
C SER A 66 44.22 12.19 1.81
N ALA A 67 45.03 11.71 2.76
CA ALA A 67 44.63 10.64 3.68
C ALA A 67 43.74 11.13 4.83
N LEU A 68 43.60 12.44 5.06
CA LEU A 68 42.70 12.99 6.07
C LEU A 68 41.23 12.88 5.66
N ASP A 69 40.91 12.94 4.37
CA ASP A 69 39.52 12.94 3.90
C ASP A 69 38.88 11.54 3.90
N ARG A 70 39.65 10.48 4.19
CA ARG A 70 39.18 9.09 4.14
C ARG A 70 38.72 8.60 5.52
N PRO A 71 37.57 7.91 5.62
CA PRO A 71 37.18 7.27 6.87
C PRO A 71 38.25 6.31 7.37
N ARG A 72 38.57 6.36 8.67
CA ARG A 72 39.59 5.52 9.30
C ARG A 72 38.97 4.53 10.29
N GLU A 73 39.61 3.38 10.48
CA GLU A 73 39.23 2.40 11.50
C GLU A 73 39.25 3.00 12.91
N ALA A 74 38.49 2.41 13.82
CA ALA A 74 38.47 2.82 15.22
C ALA A 74 39.85 2.69 15.89
N ILE A 75 40.18 3.68 16.72
CA ILE A 75 41.39 3.65 17.55
C ILE A 75 41.19 2.57 18.61
N LYS A 76 42.11 1.59 18.66
CA LYS A 76 42.02 0.45 19.61
C LYS A 76 42.12 0.88 21.08
N ASP A 77 42.88 1.94 21.36
CA ASP A 77 42.96 2.51 22.70
C ASP A 77 41.67 3.27 23.03
N VAL A 78 40.91 2.72 23.98
CA VAL A 78 39.62 3.25 24.42
C VAL A 78 39.73 4.67 24.97
N LYS A 79 40.81 4.99 25.71
CA LYS A 79 40.99 6.34 26.27
C LYS A 79 41.28 7.34 25.16
N ALA A 80 42.13 6.97 24.22
CA ALA A 80 42.45 7.80 23.06
C ALA A 80 41.21 8.01 22.17
N HIS A 81 40.43 6.95 21.93
CA HIS A 81 39.17 7.04 21.18
C HIS A 81 38.17 7.99 21.85
N LYS A 82 37.96 7.83 23.17
CA LYS A 82 37.08 8.72 23.94
C LYS A 82 37.55 10.17 23.86
N ARG A 83 38.86 10.41 23.96
CA ARG A 83 39.43 11.76 23.88
C ARG A 83 39.21 12.40 22.51
N VAL A 84 39.39 11.64 21.43
CA VAL A 84 39.08 12.12 20.07
C VAL A 84 37.61 12.46 19.94
N HIS A 85 36.72 11.60 20.45
CA HIS A 85 35.27 11.84 20.43
C HIS A 85 34.91 13.16 21.14
N GLU A 86 35.39 13.38 22.37
CA GLU A 86 35.14 14.61 23.14
C GLU A 86 35.64 15.87 22.42
N LEU A 87 36.81 15.81 21.77
CA LEU A 87 37.38 16.95 21.04
C LEU A 87 36.58 17.27 19.79
N VAL A 88 36.16 16.25 19.04
CA VAL A 88 35.31 16.41 17.84
C VAL A 88 33.92 16.93 18.25
N GLU A 89 33.35 16.40 19.33
CA GLU A 89 32.08 16.88 19.87
C GLU A 89 32.16 18.35 20.30
N GLY A 90 33.25 18.76 20.96
CA GLY A 90 33.47 20.18 21.29
C GLY A 90 33.63 21.08 20.06
N LEU A 91 34.20 20.57 18.96
CA LEU A 91 34.37 21.35 17.71
C LEU A 91 33.05 21.53 16.96
N PHE A 92 32.15 20.56 17.07
CA PHE A 92 30.88 20.49 16.34
C PHE A 92 29.67 20.49 17.28
N SER A 93 29.78 21.10 18.46
CA SER A 93 28.73 21.06 19.49
C SER A 93 27.39 21.56 18.97
N ASP A 94 27.42 22.65 18.21
CA ASP A 94 26.22 23.36 17.74
C ASP A 94 25.63 22.70 16.48
N VAL A 95 26.45 21.97 15.73
CA VAL A 95 26.05 21.30 14.48
C VAL A 95 24.93 20.30 14.72
N ARG A 96 24.96 19.60 15.87
CA ARG A 96 23.94 18.61 16.19
C ARG A 96 22.55 19.23 16.25
N ASP A 97 22.41 20.29 17.05
CA ASP A 97 21.11 20.94 17.27
C ASP A 97 20.65 21.69 16.01
N GLU A 98 21.56 22.36 15.30
CA GLU A 98 21.26 23.02 14.03
C GLU A 98 20.77 22.04 12.96
N MET A 99 21.38 20.86 12.84
CA MET A 99 20.95 19.82 11.89
C MET A 99 19.55 19.29 12.23
N LEU A 100 19.22 19.15 13.52
CA LEU A 100 17.89 18.72 13.95
C LEU A 100 16.83 19.78 13.64
N VAL A 101 17.10 21.05 13.96
CA VAL A 101 16.20 22.18 13.66
C VAL A 101 16.00 22.36 12.15
N MET A 102 17.09 22.21 11.37
CA MET A 102 17.05 22.27 9.91
C MET A 102 16.19 21.14 9.34
N THR A 103 16.34 19.92 9.87
CA THR A 103 15.56 18.75 9.47
C THR A 103 14.07 18.96 9.70
N GLU A 104 13.68 19.45 10.88
CA GLU A 104 12.28 19.79 11.15
C GLU A 104 11.76 20.86 10.19
N SER A 105 12.55 21.92 9.99
CA SER A 105 12.16 23.05 9.14
C SER A 105 11.97 22.65 7.68
N ALA A 106 12.83 21.76 7.16
CA ALA A 106 12.74 21.24 5.80
C ALA A 106 11.48 20.39 5.57
N LEU A 107 10.93 19.77 6.62
CA LEU A 107 9.80 18.84 6.53
C LEU A 107 8.46 19.46 6.92
N LYS A 108 8.41 20.75 7.29
CA LYS A 108 7.16 21.43 7.68
C LYS A 108 6.08 21.39 6.59
N GLY A 109 6.47 21.46 5.32
CA GLY A 109 5.52 21.44 4.20
C GLY A 109 5.08 20.03 3.80
N ASP A 110 6.00 19.06 3.86
CA ASP A 110 5.74 17.71 3.40
C ASP A 110 6.60 16.69 4.19
N PRO A 111 5.98 16.01 5.17
CA PRO A 111 6.66 14.99 5.97
C PRO A 111 7.12 13.77 5.18
N THR A 112 6.60 13.54 3.97
CA THR A 112 6.95 12.34 3.18
C THR A 112 8.40 12.33 2.70
N PHE A 113 9.03 13.50 2.59
CA PHE A 113 10.46 13.61 2.28
C PHE A 113 11.35 13.00 3.36
N ALA A 114 10.84 12.77 4.58
CA ALA A 114 11.57 12.08 5.63
C ALA A 114 12.07 10.70 5.17
N VAL A 115 11.29 9.97 4.35
CA VAL A 115 11.69 8.66 3.83
C VAL A 115 12.95 8.77 2.97
N SER A 116 13.00 9.73 2.05
CA SER A 116 14.17 9.92 1.18
C SER A 116 15.42 10.30 1.98
N MET A 117 15.26 11.16 3.00
CA MET A 117 16.36 11.55 3.88
C MET A 117 16.86 10.37 4.72
N MET A 118 15.97 9.54 5.25
CA MET A 118 16.33 8.35 6.01
C MET A 118 17.11 7.34 5.16
N VAL A 119 16.66 7.04 3.93
CA VAL A 119 17.40 6.16 2.99
C VAL A 119 18.82 6.66 2.73
N ARG A 120 18.98 7.98 2.57
CA ARG A 120 20.32 8.56 2.37
C ARG A 120 21.19 8.45 3.62
N LEU A 121 20.62 8.67 4.80
CA LEU A 121 21.34 8.50 6.06
C LEU A 121 21.74 7.05 6.30
N GLU A 122 20.90 6.08 5.95
CA GLU A 122 21.23 4.65 6.04
C GLU A 122 22.49 4.33 5.24
N SER A 123 22.57 4.79 3.99
CA SER A 123 23.77 4.61 3.16
C SER A 123 25.04 5.20 3.80
N TYR A 124 24.95 6.40 4.39
CA TYR A 124 26.10 6.98 5.10
C TYR A 124 26.44 6.22 6.37
N LEU A 125 25.44 5.75 7.11
CA LEU A 125 25.64 4.98 8.34
C LEU A 125 26.28 3.63 8.04
N ASP A 126 25.92 2.96 6.95
CA ASP A 126 26.53 1.70 6.55
C ASP A 126 28.04 1.87 6.26
N ASP A 127 28.42 2.98 5.62
CA ASP A 127 29.82 3.32 5.36
C ASP A 127 30.59 3.71 6.64
N LEU A 128 29.92 4.40 7.58
CA LEU A 128 30.57 5.02 8.76
C LEU A 128 30.56 4.14 10.02
N LYS A 129 29.56 3.29 10.23
CA LYS A 129 29.47 2.37 11.38
C LYS A 129 30.70 1.49 11.60
N PRO A 130 31.36 0.92 10.56
CA PRO A 130 32.58 0.13 10.77
C PRO A 130 33.83 0.98 11.08
N THR A 131 33.71 2.32 11.08
CA THR A 131 34.84 3.24 11.21
C THR A 131 34.97 3.80 12.63
N GLY A 132 36.03 4.57 12.90
CA GLY A 132 36.26 5.26 14.15
C GLY A 132 35.47 6.57 14.33
N HIS A 133 34.60 6.94 13.39
CA HIS A 133 33.91 8.24 13.37
C HIS A 133 32.62 8.25 14.21
N THR A 134 32.74 7.86 15.49
CA THR A 134 31.59 7.63 16.39
C THR A 134 30.75 8.88 16.65
N PHE A 135 31.33 10.08 16.63
CA PHE A 135 30.56 11.32 16.74
C PHE A 135 29.61 11.52 15.54
N ILE A 136 30.12 11.33 14.31
CA ILE A 136 29.32 11.47 13.08
C ILE A 136 28.20 10.42 13.05
N VAL A 137 28.52 9.18 13.43
CA VAL A 137 27.54 8.09 13.56
C VAL A 137 26.44 8.49 14.55
N ALA A 138 26.80 8.94 15.76
CA ALA A 138 25.82 9.35 16.77
C ALA A 138 24.97 10.56 16.31
N LEU A 139 25.56 11.51 15.59
CA LEU A 139 24.83 12.64 14.98
C LEU A 139 23.79 12.13 13.98
N PHE A 140 24.19 11.25 13.05
CA PHE A 140 23.31 10.73 12.01
C PHE A 140 22.22 9.80 12.55
N GLU A 141 22.52 9.01 13.57
CA GLU A 141 21.50 8.22 14.29
C GLU A 141 20.48 9.13 14.98
N GLY A 142 20.90 10.26 15.55
CA GLY A 142 19.99 11.26 16.12
C GLY A 142 19.06 11.89 15.07
N VAL A 143 19.61 12.32 13.92
CA VAL A 143 18.81 12.87 12.81
C VAL A 143 17.87 11.79 12.24
N TYR A 144 18.35 10.56 12.06
CA TYR A 144 17.53 9.43 11.60
C TYR A 144 16.35 9.18 12.56
N GLY A 145 16.60 9.14 13.87
CA GLY A 145 15.57 8.99 14.88
C GLY A 145 14.52 10.10 14.82
N LYS A 146 14.94 11.34 14.56
CA LYS A 146 14.02 12.46 14.40
C LYS A 146 13.16 12.34 13.14
N LEU A 147 13.75 12.00 12.00
CA LEU A 147 13.05 11.77 10.74
C LEU A 147 12.02 10.66 10.86
N LYS A 148 12.40 9.56 11.51
CA LYS A 148 11.51 8.45 11.84
C LYS A 148 10.28 8.94 12.60
N GLY A 149 10.48 9.69 13.69
CA GLY A 149 9.36 10.21 14.49
C GLY A 149 8.44 11.15 13.70
N ILE A 150 8.98 11.95 12.78
CA ILE A 150 8.18 12.81 11.90
C ILE A 150 7.32 11.97 10.95
N PHE A 151 7.89 10.92 10.35
CA PHE A 151 7.15 10.05 9.43
C PHE A 151 6.10 9.21 10.16
N GLU A 152 6.42 8.63 11.32
CA GLU A 152 5.47 7.88 12.14
C GLU A 152 4.28 8.77 12.53
N LYS A 153 4.54 10.00 12.98
CA LYS A 153 3.48 10.98 13.29
C LYS A 153 2.61 11.29 12.07
N PHE A 154 3.21 11.47 10.90
CA PHE A 154 2.45 11.69 9.66
C PHE A 154 1.52 10.52 9.35
N VAL A 155 1.99 9.27 9.51
CA VAL A 155 1.17 8.06 9.30
C VAL A 155 0.01 8.01 10.28
N ASP A 156 0.25 8.31 11.56
CA ASP A 156 -0.80 8.41 12.58
C ASP A 156 -1.86 9.47 12.23
N GLU A 157 -1.43 10.63 11.73
CA GLU A 157 -2.34 11.68 11.26
C GLU A 157 -3.17 11.22 10.03
N GLN A 158 -2.60 10.42 9.12
CA GLN A 158 -3.35 9.86 7.99
C GLN A 158 -4.40 8.85 8.45
N MET A 159 -4.05 7.97 9.39
CA MET A 159 -5.00 7.01 9.97
C MET A 159 -6.15 7.74 10.67
N LYS A 160 -5.84 8.78 11.46
CA LYS A 160 -6.85 9.61 12.12
C LYS A 160 -7.76 10.32 11.12
N ALA A 161 -7.21 10.84 10.03
CA ALA A 161 -8.00 11.50 8.99
C ALA A 161 -8.97 10.52 8.28
N ILE A 162 -8.59 9.25 8.14
CA ILE A 162 -9.49 8.20 7.64
C ILE A 162 -10.63 7.96 8.64
N ASP A 163 -10.31 7.77 9.93
CA ASP A 163 -11.31 7.55 10.99
C ASP A 163 -12.29 8.74 11.13
N GLU A 164 -11.81 9.98 10.96
CA GLU A 164 -12.64 11.19 11.02
C GLU A 164 -13.50 11.39 9.75
N THR A 165 -13.19 10.67 8.67
CA THR A 165 -13.98 10.73 7.44
C THR A 165 -15.28 9.97 7.63
N LYS A 166 -16.37 10.69 7.90
CA LYS A 166 -17.72 10.11 8.02
C LYS A 166 -18.22 9.63 6.67
N VAL A 167 -18.00 8.35 6.38
CA VAL A 167 -18.61 7.67 5.23
C VAL A 167 -20.06 7.30 5.59
N THR A 168 -21.01 7.55 4.68
CA THR A 168 -22.43 7.26 4.93
C THR A 168 -23.04 6.47 3.78
N SER A 169 -23.92 5.52 4.10
CA SER A 169 -24.74 4.77 3.13
C SER A 169 -25.87 5.60 2.53
N LYS A 170 -26.21 6.74 3.14
CA LYS A 170 -27.39 7.57 2.78
C LYS A 170 -27.29 8.19 1.39
N LYS A 171 -26.07 8.52 0.97
CA LYS A 171 -25.77 9.06 -0.37
C LYS A 171 -24.61 8.29 -0.98
N ARG A 172 -24.72 7.99 -2.27
CA ARG A 172 -23.62 7.45 -3.06
C ARG A 172 -22.51 8.49 -3.10
N SER A 173 -21.33 8.10 -2.65
CA SER A 173 -20.18 8.99 -2.47
C SER A 173 -19.07 8.74 -3.49
N GLY A 174 -19.27 7.78 -4.41
CA GLY A 174 -18.26 7.38 -5.39
C GLY A 174 -17.00 6.81 -4.72
N ILE A 175 -15.88 6.95 -5.41
CA ILE A 175 -14.57 6.59 -4.88
C ILE A 175 -14.14 7.61 -3.81
N LEU A 176 -13.89 7.13 -2.59
CA LEU A 176 -13.50 7.92 -1.43
C LEU A 176 -12.12 8.57 -1.65
N SER A 177 -11.92 9.75 -1.06
CA SER A 177 -10.69 10.55 -1.25
C SER A 177 -9.43 9.80 -0.81
N PHE A 178 -9.48 9.10 0.32
CA PHE A 178 -8.36 8.31 0.84
C PHE A 178 -8.08 7.08 -0.04
N ILE A 179 -9.11 6.45 -0.61
CA ILE A 179 -8.98 5.36 -1.59
C ILE A 179 -8.28 5.85 -2.86
N ARG A 180 -8.65 7.05 -3.35
CA ARG A 180 -8.06 7.65 -4.55
C ARG A 180 -6.61 8.12 -4.35
N THR A 181 -6.29 8.59 -3.15
CA THR A 181 -4.99 9.22 -2.86
C THR A 181 -3.93 8.20 -2.47
N PHE A 182 -4.32 7.11 -1.79
CA PHE A 182 -3.40 6.11 -1.27
C PHE A 182 -2.44 5.51 -2.33
N PRO A 183 -2.89 5.06 -3.52
CA PRO A 183 -1.97 4.52 -4.52
C PRO A 183 -0.93 5.54 -5.00
N ARG A 184 -1.29 6.83 -5.06
CA ARG A 184 -0.37 7.91 -5.43
C ARG A 184 0.66 8.17 -4.35
N PHE A 185 0.25 8.08 -3.08
CA PHE A 185 1.16 8.13 -1.95
C PHE A 185 2.18 6.99 -2.03
N VAL A 186 1.72 5.76 -2.24
CA VAL A 186 2.61 4.59 -2.39
C VAL A 186 3.58 4.78 -3.56
N ASP A 187 3.10 5.12 -4.76
CA ASP A 187 3.96 5.38 -5.93
C ASP A 187 5.04 6.43 -5.63
N ARG A 188 4.67 7.50 -4.91
CA ARG A 188 5.61 8.55 -4.53
C ARG A 188 6.68 8.05 -3.56
N ILE A 189 6.30 7.30 -2.52
CA ILE A 189 7.26 6.80 -1.53
C ILE A 189 8.19 5.75 -2.15
N GLU A 190 7.68 4.86 -3.00
CA GLU A 190 8.49 3.84 -3.67
C GLU A 190 9.57 4.46 -4.58
N ARG A 191 9.37 5.66 -5.15
CA ARG A 191 10.41 6.38 -5.90
C ARG A 191 11.62 6.76 -5.04
N TYR A 192 11.47 6.81 -3.72
CA TYR A 192 12.57 7.10 -2.78
C TYR A 192 13.23 5.84 -2.22
N LEU A 193 12.65 4.65 -2.45
CA LEU A 193 13.12 3.38 -1.90
C LEU A 193 13.87 2.60 -2.99
N PRO A 194 15.22 2.62 -3.01
CA PRO A 194 16.01 1.99 -4.07
C PRO A 194 16.09 0.46 -3.95
N SER A 195 15.76 -0.10 -2.78
CA SER A 195 15.85 -1.52 -2.46
C SER A 195 14.62 -1.97 -1.65
N TYR A 196 14.37 -3.28 -1.65
CA TYR A 196 13.38 -3.95 -0.80
C TYR A 196 13.97 -4.34 0.57
N GLU A 197 15.10 -3.76 0.96
CA GLU A 197 15.80 -4.04 2.22
C GLU A 197 16.05 -2.75 3.02
N GLY A 198 16.31 -2.91 4.32
CA GLY A 198 16.69 -1.82 5.22
C GLY A 198 15.57 -1.38 6.19
N PRO A 199 15.93 -0.67 7.29
CA PRO A 199 14.97 -0.22 8.30
C PRO A 199 13.92 0.75 7.74
N THR A 200 14.29 1.68 6.87
CA THR A 200 13.37 2.65 6.25
C THR A 200 12.35 1.96 5.35
N ARG A 201 12.78 0.93 4.61
CA ARG A 201 11.89 0.10 3.81
C ARG A 201 10.83 -0.59 4.68
N GLN A 202 11.27 -1.25 5.76
CA GLN A 202 10.36 -1.94 6.69
C GLN A 202 9.34 -0.97 7.32
N MET A 203 9.76 0.26 7.59
CA MET A 203 8.89 1.30 8.11
C MET A 203 7.84 1.75 7.09
N ALA A 204 8.22 1.94 5.82
CA ALA A 204 7.29 2.25 4.74
C ALA A 204 6.28 1.10 4.52
N ASP A 205 6.76 -0.15 4.45
CA ASP A 205 5.90 -1.33 4.30
C ASP A 205 4.88 -1.47 5.43
N LYS A 206 5.31 -1.18 6.67
CA LYS A 206 4.42 -1.14 7.84
C LYS A 206 3.39 -0.02 7.71
N ALA A 207 3.81 1.19 7.34
CA ALA A 207 2.92 2.32 7.15
C ALA A 207 1.84 2.04 6.09
N TYR A 208 2.23 1.45 4.96
CA TYR A 208 1.27 1.06 3.92
C TYR A 208 0.23 0.07 4.44
N SER A 209 0.69 -0.95 5.17
CA SER A 209 -0.17 -1.98 5.75
C SER A 209 -1.15 -1.41 6.78
N GLN A 210 -0.70 -0.47 7.62
CA GLN A 210 -1.56 0.19 8.61
C GLN A 210 -2.62 1.08 7.96
N ILE A 211 -2.22 1.90 6.98
CA ILE A 211 -3.14 2.80 6.29
C ILE A 211 -4.19 1.98 5.52
N VAL A 212 -3.79 0.95 4.77
CA VAL A 212 -4.75 0.16 3.98
C VAL A 212 -5.69 -0.66 4.87
N ALA A 213 -5.21 -1.16 6.02
CA ALA A 213 -6.07 -1.81 7.00
C ALA A 213 -7.15 -0.85 7.51
N LYS A 214 -6.76 0.38 7.87
CA LYS A 214 -7.68 1.44 8.28
C LYS A 214 -8.70 1.80 7.19
N MET A 215 -8.29 1.80 5.93
CA MET A 215 -9.19 2.03 4.80
C MET A 215 -10.26 0.93 4.66
N PHE A 216 -9.89 -0.35 4.92
CA PHE A 216 -10.84 -1.46 4.92
C PHE A 216 -11.78 -1.39 6.13
N GLU A 217 -11.26 -1.11 7.33
CA GLU A 217 -12.06 -0.92 8.54
C GLU A 217 -13.13 0.16 8.33
N ALA A 218 -12.75 1.32 7.78
CA ALA A 218 -13.68 2.43 7.52
C ALA A 218 -14.83 2.05 6.57
N LEU A 219 -14.59 1.17 5.58
CA LEU A 219 -15.63 0.68 4.67
C LEU A 219 -16.51 -0.40 5.31
N GLU A 220 -15.91 -1.27 6.12
CA GLU A 220 -16.64 -2.31 6.84
C GLU A 220 -17.59 -1.71 7.88
N GLU A 221 -17.15 -0.69 8.62
CA GLU A 221 -17.96 0.02 9.61
C GLU A 221 -19.24 0.60 9.01
N VAL A 222 -19.21 1.07 7.75
CA VAL A 222 -20.42 1.56 7.05
C VAL A 222 -21.43 0.42 6.90
N GLY A 223 -20.97 -0.78 6.57
CA GLY A 223 -21.79 -1.99 6.48
C GLY A 223 -22.42 -2.34 7.83
N GLN A 224 -21.61 -2.34 8.89
CA GLN A 224 -22.05 -2.66 10.24
C GLN A 224 -23.06 -1.64 10.79
N GLN A 225 -22.85 -0.34 10.52
CA GLN A 225 -23.78 0.72 10.92
C GLN A 225 -25.17 0.54 10.29
N VAL A 226 -25.22 0.22 9.00
CA VAL A 226 -26.49 -0.07 8.31
C VAL A 226 -27.13 -1.33 8.86
N ALA A 227 -26.35 -2.39 9.12
CA ALA A 227 -26.88 -3.63 9.70
C ALA A 227 -27.46 -3.40 11.12
N ALA A 228 -26.80 -2.60 11.96
CA ALA A 228 -27.27 -2.27 13.30
C ALA A 228 -28.58 -1.47 13.25
N ASN A 229 -28.64 -0.41 12.44
CA ASN A 229 -29.84 0.43 12.30
C ASN A 229 -31.05 -0.34 11.73
N ASN A 230 -30.81 -1.41 10.96
CA ASN A 230 -31.85 -2.25 10.37
C ASN A 230 -32.48 -3.26 11.32
N THR A 231 -31.89 -3.53 12.49
CA THR A 231 -32.55 -4.39 13.49
C THR A 231 -33.75 -3.70 14.16
N GLU A 232 -33.85 -2.38 14.06
CA GLU A 232 -34.85 -1.56 14.76
C GLU A 232 -36.04 -1.12 13.88
N THR A 233 -35.94 -1.21 12.54
CA THR A 233 -37.01 -0.77 11.62
C THR A 233 -37.18 -1.78 10.49
N LYS A 234 -38.40 -2.28 10.24
CA LYS A 234 -38.72 -3.14 9.09
C LYS A 234 -39.41 -2.30 8.02
N GLY A 235 -38.69 -1.81 6.99
CA GLY A 235 -39.33 -1.08 5.89
C GLY A 235 -38.42 -0.85 4.67
N GLY A 236 -38.99 -0.69 3.46
CA GLY A 236 -38.25 -0.64 2.19
C GLY A 236 -37.19 0.47 1.99
N SER A 237 -36.90 1.31 2.99
CA SER A 237 -35.68 2.16 3.04
C SER A 237 -34.40 1.33 3.13
N ASP A 238 -34.51 0.17 3.76
CA ASP A 238 -33.43 -0.67 4.24
C ASP A 238 -32.69 -1.33 3.06
N ASP A 239 -33.47 -1.81 2.07
CA ASP A 239 -32.99 -2.39 0.81
C ASP A 239 -32.13 -1.40 -0.01
N LYS A 240 -32.38 -0.09 0.13
CA LYS A 240 -31.64 0.93 -0.61
C LYS A 240 -30.27 1.20 0.02
N GLU A 241 -30.19 1.24 1.35
CA GLU A 241 -28.93 1.46 2.05
C GLU A 241 -28.00 0.26 1.94
N PHE A 242 -28.52 -0.97 2.05
CA PHE A 242 -27.75 -2.19 1.74
C PHE A 242 -27.23 -2.19 0.31
N LEU A 243 -28.07 -1.80 -0.65
CA LEU A 243 -27.63 -1.71 -2.04
C LEU A 243 -26.53 -0.67 -2.24
N ASN A 244 -26.61 0.47 -1.54
CA ASN A 244 -25.57 1.50 -1.57
C ASN A 244 -24.23 1.01 -1.00
N ILE A 245 -24.24 0.10 0.00
CA ILE A 245 -23.02 -0.52 0.52
C ILE A 245 -22.33 -1.37 -0.56
N HIS A 246 -23.10 -2.16 -1.31
CA HIS A 246 -22.50 -2.94 -2.40
C HIS A 246 -21.94 -2.03 -3.51
N ILE A 247 -22.67 -0.97 -3.88
CA ILE A 247 -22.18 0.01 -4.87
C ILE A 247 -20.87 0.64 -4.40
N LEU A 248 -20.83 1.13 -3.15
CA LEU A 248 -19.65 1.76 -2.56
C LEU A 248 -18.44 0.83 -2.57
N ASN A 249 -18.61 -0.43 -2.16
CA ASN A 249 -17.53 -1.40 -2.13
C ASN A 249 -17.09 -1.81 -3.54
N VAL A 250 -18.02 -2.00 -4.49
CA VAL A 250 -17.67 -2.30 -5.88
C VAL A 250 -16.81 -1.20 -6.48
N GLU A 251 -17.18 0.08 -6.31
CA GLU A 251 -16.40 1.21 -6.82
C GLU A 251 -15.02 1.33 -6.15
N ASN A 252 -14.99 1.34 -4.82
CA ASN A 252 -13.76 1.63 -4.08
C ASN A 252 -12.76 0.47 -4.14
N MET A 253 -13.24 -0.77 -4.09
CA MET A 253 -12.35 -1.94 -4.15
C MET A 253 -11.85 -2.21 -5.57
N HIS A 254 -12.64 -1.91 -6.60
CA HIS A 254 -12.15 -1.94 -7.97
C HIS A 254 -11.01 -0.94 -8.15
N HIS A 255 -11.22 0.32 -7.78
CA HIS A 255 -10.20 1.37 -7.86
C HIS A 255 -8.93 1.00 -7.11
N LEU A 256 -9.07 0.53 -5.88
CA LEU A 256 -7.92 0.15 -5.05
C LEU A 256 -7.14 -1.01 -5.68
N HIS A 257 -7.83 -2.05 -6.16
CA HIS A 257 -7.19 -3.18 -6.81
C HIS A 257 -6.46 -2.78 -8.10
N THR A 258 -7.13 -2.06 -9.00
CA THR A 258 -6.57 -1.67 -10.30
C THR A 258 -5.41 -0.68 -10.15
N SER A 259 -5.45 0.17 -9.12
CA SER A 259 -4.40 1.15 -8.84
C SER A 259 -3.19 0.55 -8.11
N LEU A 260 -3.37 -0.42 -7.21
CA LEU A 260 -2.25 -1.04 -6.47
C LEU A 260 -1.52 -2.12 -7.27
N ARG A 261 -2.25 -2.94 -8.05
CA ARG A 261 -1.68 -4.03 -8.84
C ARG A 261 -0.46 -3.63 -9.71
N PRO A 262 -0.46 -2.50 -10.46
CA PRO A 262 0.67 -2.13 -11.30
C PRO A 262 1.90 -1.65 -10.51
N LEU A 263 1.73 -1.23 -9.24
CA LEU A 263 2.84 -0.75 -8.41
C LEU A 263 3.80 -1.87 -7.99
N LYS A 264 3.32 -3.13 -7.96
CA LYS A 264 4.13 -4.33 -7.65
C LYS A 264 4.86 -4.27 -6.31
N VAL A 265 4.29 -3.57 -5.32
CA VAL A 265 4.85 -3.44 -3.97
C VAL A 265 4.54 -4.71 -3.15
N PRO A 266 5.53 -5.51 -2.73
CA PRO A 266 5.28 -6.82 -2.12
C PRO A 266 4.45 -6.78 -0.83
N SER A 267 4.67 -5.78 0.03
CA SER A 267 3.92 -5.59 1.28
C SER A 267 2.43 -5.32 1.06
N LEU A 268 2.04 -4.85 -0.13
CA LEU A 268 0.65 -4.56 -0.51
C LEU A 268 -0.02 -5.69 -1.30
N ASN A 269 0.67 -6.80 -1.54
CA ASN A 269 0.06 -7.98 -2.17
C ASN A 269 -1.16 -8.52 -1.40
N PRO A 270 -1.14 -8.63 -0.05
CA PRO A 270 -2.32 -9.05 0.72
C PRO A 270 -3.51 -8.11 0.50
N ALA A 271 -3.30 -6.79 0.56
CA ALA A 271 -4.35 -5.80 0.33
C ALA A 271 -4.86 -5.81 -1.11
N THR A 272 -3.99 -6.04 -2.10
CA THR A 272 -4.38 -6.17 -3.51
C THR A 272 -5.26 -7.41 -3.75
N LYS A 273 -4.99 -8.51 -3.04
CA LYS A 273 -5.83 -9.71 -3.07
C LYS A 273 -7.15 -9.51 -2.32
N GLN A 274 -7.10 -8.89 -1.15
CA GLN A 274 -8.28 -8.63 -0.32
C GLN A 274 -9.25 -7.67 -1.02
N SER A 275 -8.76 -6.57 -1.60
CA SER A 275 -9.60 -5.64 -2.39
C SER A 275 -10.30 -6.36 -3.55
N LYS A 276 -9.58 -7.23 -4.28
CA LYS A 276 -10.20 -8.05 -5.32
C LYS A 276 -11.32 -8.96 -4.77
N GLN A 277 -11.08 -9.63 -3.64
CA GLN A 277 -12.07 -10.51 -3.02
C GLN A 277 -13.32 -9.74 -2.60
N ILE A 278 -13.16 -8.62 -1.87
CA ILE A 278 -14.27 -7.77 -1.43
C ILE A 278 -15.05 -7.23 -2.64
N TYR A 279 -14.35 -6.82 -3.70
CA TYR A 279 -14.97 -6.43 -4.97
C TYR A 279 -15.86 -7.55 -5.55
N GLU A 280 -15.33 -8.77 -5.68
CA GLU A 280 -16.05 -9.92 -6.24
C GLU A 280 -17.27 -10.30 -5.39
N ASP A 281 -17.13 -10.28 -4.05
CA ASP A 281 -18.20 -10.60 -3.12
C ASP A 281 -19.34 -9.56 -3.18
N HIS A 282 -19.01 -8.27 -3.11
CA HIS A 282 -20.02 -7.22 -3.18
C HIS A 282 -20.65 -7.12 -4.58
N LEU A 283 -19.91 -7.39 -5.66
CA LEU A 283 -20.47 -7.46 -7.00
C LEU A 283 -21.49 -8.60 -7.12
N SER A 284 -21.14 -9.79 -6.62
CA SER A 284 -22.02 -10.95 -6.61
C SER A 284 -23.32 -10.67 -5.86
N GLU A 285 -23.24 -10.10 -4.66
CA GLU A 285 -24.43 -9.73 -3.88
C GLU A 285 -25.24 -8.61 -4.53
N TYR A 286 -24.59 -7.58 -5.07
CA TYR A 286 -25.26 -6.54 -5.85
C TYR A 286 -26.09 -7.14 -6.99
N CYS A 287 -25.49 -8.02 -7.78
CA CYS A 287 -26.14 -8.69 -8.90
C CYS A 287 -27.39 -9.45 -8.44
N LYS A 288 -27.28 -10.27 -7.38
CA LYS A 288 -28.41 -11.03 -6.81
C LYS A 288 -29.56 -10.11 -6.39
N VAL A 289 -29.26 -9.01 -5.73
CA VAL A 289 -30.28 -8.07 -5.24
C VAL A 289 -30.99 -7.38 -6.41
N VAL A 290 -30.25 -6.92 -7.43
CA VAL A 290 -30.86 -6.12 -8.51
C VAL A 290 -31.67 -6.94 -9.52
N ILE A 291 -31.34 -8.21 -9.74
CA ILE A 291 -32.10 -9.09 -10.65
C ILE A 291 -33.49 -9.46 -10.10
N ARG A 292 -33.72 -9.33 -8.79
CA ARG A 292 -35.05 -9.56 -8.19
C ARG A 292 -36.08 -8.59 -8.76
N LYS A 293 -35.68 -7.38 -9.16
CA LYS A 293 -36.60 -6.36 -9.68
C LYS A 293 -37.22 -6.72 -11.05
N PRO A 294 -36.45 -7.04 -12.10
CA PRO A 294 -37.02 -7.47 -13.39
C PRO A 294 -37.77 -8.81 -13.30
N LEU A 295 -37.38 -9.70 -12.38
CA LEU A 295 -38.02 -11.02 -12.21
C LEU A 295 -39.23 -10.98 -11.26
N GLY A 296 -39.30 -10.04 -10.33
CA GLY A 296 -40.40 -9.85 -9.38
C GLY A 296 -40.89 -11.14 -8.72
N LYS A 297 -42.19 -11.43 -8.87
CA LYS A 297 -42.82 -12.64 -8.29
C LYS A 297 -42.30 -13.94 -8.90
N LEU A 298 -41.72 -13.92 -10.11
CA LEU A 298 -41.04 -15.08 -10.69
C LEU A 298 -39.85 -15.47 -9.82
N TYR A 299 -39.06 -14.46 -9.39
CA TYR A 299 -37.92 -14.67 -8.49
C TYR A 299 -38.38 -15.24 -7.15
N ASP A 300 -39.34 -14.57 -6.49
CA ASP A 300 -39.82 -14.98 -5.17
C ASP A 300 -40.42 -16.40 -5.17
N PHE A 301 -41.13 -16.77 -6.23
CA PHE A 301 -41.71 -18.11 -6.37
C PHE A 301 -40.63 -19.19 -6.44
N PHE A 302 -39.67 -19.04 -7.36
CA PHE A 302 -38.63 -20.06 -7.55
C PHE A 302 -37.62 -20.10 -6.42
N GLU A 303 -37.28 -18.96 -5.78
CA GLU A 303 -36.47 -18.99 -4.55
C GLU A 303 -37.19 -19.73 -3.41
N GLY A 304 -38.50 -19.57 -3.28
CA GLY A 304 -39.31 -20.31 -2.30
C GLY A 304 -39.27 -21.83 -2.55
N VAL A 305 -39.38 -22.25 -3.80
CA VAL A 305 -39.23 -23.66 -4.19
C VAL A 305 -37.81 -24.16 -3.89
N ASP A 306 -36.79 -23.40 -4.25
CA ASP A 306 -35.40 -23.77 -4.03
C ASP A 306 -35.07 -23.92 -2.54
N ALA A 307 -35.62 -23.04 -1.70
CA ALA A 307 -35.49 -23.11 -0.25
C ALA A 307 -36.17 -24.35 0.33
N LEU A 308 -37.39 -24.69 -0.12
CA LEU A 308 -38.09 -25.91 0.29
C LEU A 308 -37.30 -27.18 -0.01
N ILE A 309 -36.74 -27.27 -1.22
CA ILE A 309 -35.95 -28.42 -1.67
C ILE A 309 -34.65 -28.50 -0.85
N LYS A 310 -33.92 -27.39 -0.71
CA LYS A 310 -32.64 -27.36 0.03
C LYS A 310 -32.80 -27.64 1.52
N ALA A 311 -33.92 -27.21 2.12
CA ALA A 311 -34.25 -27.50 3.51
C ALA A 311 -34.72 -28.95 3.73
N GLY A 312 -34.85 -29.76 2.67
CA GLY A 312 -35.34 -31.14 2.75
C GLY A 312 -36.81 -31.25 3.18
N GLN A 313 -37.58 -30.15 3.08
CA GLN A 313 -38.98 -30.12 3.51
C GLN A 313 -39.92 -30.76 2.49
N SER A 314 -39.48 -30.92 1.24
CA SER A 314 -40.22 -31.62 0.20
C SER A 314 -39.25 -32.23 -0.80
N ALA A 315 -39.51 -33.47 -1.23
CA ALA A 315 -38.82 -34.00 -2.40
C ALA A 315 -39.21 -33.18 -3.64
N PRO A 316 -38.34 -33.06 -4.67
CA PRO A 316 -38.67 -32.31 -5.88
C PRO A 316 -40.01 -32.71 -6.52
N GLU A 317 -40.35 -34.01 -6.46
CA GLU A 317 -41.60 -34.56 -7.00
C GLU A 317 -42.85 -34.16 -6.20
N GLU A 318 -42.68 -33.83 -4.91
CA GLU A 318 -43.77 -33.49 -4.00
C GLU A 318 -44.11 -31.99 -4.00
N VAL A 319 -43.19 -31.15 -4.49
CA VAL A 319 -43.35 -29.68 -4.54
C VAL A 319 -44.64 -29.28 -5.26
N ALA A 320 -45.03 -30.00 -6.31
CA ALA A 320 -46.25 -29.74 -7.08
C ALA A 320 -47.55 -29.88 -6.26
N TYR A 321 -47.52 -30.54 -5.10
CA TYR A 321 -48.66 -30.68 -4.18
C TYR A 321 -48.65 -29.65 -3.06
N ASN A 322 -47.57 -28.87 -2.90
CA ASN A 322 -47.50 -27.81 -1.91
C ASN A 322 -48.52 -26.71 -2.24
N ILE A 323 -49.32 -26.27 -1.25
CA ILE A 323 -50.39 -25.28 -1.45
C ILE A 323 -49.87 -23.97 -2.07
N SER A 324 -48.68 -23.52 -1.69
CA SER A 324 -48.08 -22.26 -2.16
C SER A 324 -47.31 -22.41 -3.47
N PHE A 325 -46.88 -23.63 -3.82
CA PHE A 325 -46.02 -23.91 -4.97
C PHE A 325 -46.61 -24.97 -5.91
N ASN A 326 -47.93 -25.12 -5.93
CA ASN A 326 -48.59 -26.12 -6.78
C ASN A 326 -48.50 -25.79 -8.28
N LYS A 327 -48.93 -26.74 -9.12
CA LYS A 327 -48.94 -26.62 -10.59
C LYS A 327 -49.65 -25.36 -11.09
N SER A 328 -50.78 -24.96 -10.46
CA SER A 328 -51.53 -23.77 -10.85
C SER A 328 -50.72 -22.50 -10.54
N ALA A 329 -50.17 -22.41 -9.34
CA ALA A 329 -49.36 -21.28 -8.90
C ALA A 329 -48.13 -21.07 -9.80
N ALA A 330 -47.43 -22.16 -10.16
CA ALA A 330 -46.31 -22.12 -11.10
C ALA A 330 -46.73 -21.58 -12.48
N LYS A 331 -47.84 -22.09 -13.03
CA LYS A 331 -48.38 -21.66 -14.33
C LYS A 331 -48.78 -20.19 -14.31
N ASP A 332 -49.43 -19.74 -13.23
CA ASP A 332 -49.90 -18.36 -13.06
C ASP A 332 -48.75 -17.37 -12.91
N VAL A 333 -47.67 -17.76 -12.23
CA VAL A 333 -46.48 -16.92 -12.07
C VAL A 333 -45.74 -16.81 -13.40
N VAL A 334 -45.46 -17.93 -14.09
CA VAL A 334 -44.74 -17.92 -15.38
C VAL A 334 -45.48 -17.09 -16.44
N LYS A 335 -46.81 -17.21 -16.51
CA LYS A 335 -47.64 -16.45 -17.48
C LYS A 335 -47.56 -14.93 -17.28
N LYS A 336 -47.21 -14.44 -16.09
CA LYS A 336 -47.07 -13.00 -15.80
C LYS A 336 -45.76 -12.40 -16.30
N TYR A 337 -44.79 -13.22 -16.68
CA TYR A 337 -43.46 -12.79 -17.10
C TYR A 337 -43.11 -13.29 -18.51
N PRO A 338 -43.89 -12.88 -19.54
CA PRO A 338 -43.52 -13.15 -20.93
C PRO A 338 -42.21 -12.43 -21.29
N GLY A 339 -41.54 -12.85 -22.36
CA GLY A 339 -40.25 -12.27 -22.78
C GLY A 339 -40.27 -10.74 -22.91
N LYS A 340 -41.40 -10.16 -23.35
CA LYS A 340 -41.59 -8.70 -23.44
C LYS A 340 -41.54 -7.99 -22.07
N GLU A 341 -42.09 -8.61 -21.03
CA GLU A 341 -42.06 -8.04 -19.67
C GLU A 341 -40.65 -8.15 -19.08
N ILE A 342 -39.95 -9.26 -19.34
CA ILE A 342 -38.54 -9.41 -18.98
C ILE A 342 -37.67 -8.34 -19.64
N LYS A 343 -37.83 -8.13 -20.95
CA LYS A 343 -37.09 -7.09 -21.70
C LYS A 343 -37.31 -5.70 -21.11
N LYS A 344 -38.56 -5.32 -20.83
CA LYS A 344 -38.91 -4.05 -20.19
C LYS A 344 -38.32 -3.91 -18.78
N GLY A 345 -38.28 -5.01 -18.03
CA GLY A 345 -37.61 -5.10 -16.73
C GLY A 345 -36.11 -4.84 -16.85
N LEU A 346 -35.44 -5.46 -17.84
CA LEU A 346 -34.01 -5.29 -18.11
C LEU A 346 -33.67 -3.86 -18.56
N GLU A 347 -34.48 -3.24 -19.42
CA GLU A 347 -34.34 -1.82 -19.80
C GLU A 347 -34.38 -0.89 -18.58
N SER A 348 -35.33 -1.15 -17.67
CA SER A 348 -35.48 -0.38 -16.44
C SER A 348 -34.33 -0.62 -15.45
N LEU A 349 -33.82 -1.86 -15.42
CA LEU A 349 -32.65 -2.22 -14.61
C LEU A 349 -31.38 -1.56 -15.16
N TYR A 350 -31.15 -1.59 -16.47
CA TYR A 350 -29.98 -0.96 -17.10
C TYR A 350 -29.88 0.52 -16.72
N LYS A 351 -30.98 1.29 -16.91
CA LYS A 351 -31.05 2.71 -16.50
C LYS A 351 -30.81 2.94 -15.00
N ARG A 352 -31.08 1.94 -14.17
CA ARG A 352 -30.80 1.99 -12.73
C ARG A 352 -29.33 1.73 -12.45
N VAL A 353 -28.72 0.75 -13.12
CA VAL A 353 -27.29 0.41 -12.99
C VAL A 353 -26.43 1.56 -13.50
N ASP A 354 -26.77 2.17 -14.63
CA ASP A 354 -26.13 3.38 -15.17
C ASP A 354 -26.12 4.53 -14.15
N LYS A 355 -27.25 4.73 -13.45
CA LYS A 355 -27.30 5.70 -12.34
C LYS A 355 -26.44 5.29 -11.16
N HIS A 356 -26.27 4.00 -10.88
CA HIS A 356 -25.53 3.47 -9.74
C HIS A 356 -24.02 3.58 -9.96
N PHE A 357 -23.58 3.31 -11.19
CA PHE A 357 -22.18 3.36 -11.63
C PHE A 357 -22.09 4.31 -12.82
N PRO A 358 -22.06 5.63 -12.58
CA PRO A 358 -21.73 6.58 -13.66
C PRO A 358 -20.35 6.23 -14.23
N ASP A 359 -20.06 6.62 -15.48
CA ASP A 359 -18.91 6.17 -16.29
C ASP A 359 -17.53 6.57 -15.71
N GLU A 360 -17.21 5.98 -14.56
CA GLU A 360 -15.96 6.06 -13.83
C GLU A 360 -15.36 4.64 -13.85
N GLU A 361 -14.18 4.50 -14.45
CA GLU A 361 -13.43 3.25 -14.61
C GLU A 361 -14.11 2.16 -15.47
N GLY A 362 -15.15 2.49 -16.23
CA GLY A 362 -15.86 1.52 -17.09
C GLY A 362 -16.61 0.44 -16.31
N LEU A 363 -16.91 0.70 -15.03
CA LEU A 363 -17.57 -0.25 -14.14
C LEU A 363 -18.96 -0.66 -14.62
N LEU A 364 -19.70 0.22 -15.30
CA LEU A 364 -21.03 -0.08 -15.83
C LEU A 364 -21.04 -1.36 -16.67
N GLN A 365 -20.10 -1.52 -17.60
CA GLN A 365 -20.04 -2.68 -18.49
C GLN A 365 -19.66 -3.96 -17.75
N VAL A 366 -18.74 -3.85 -16.79
CA VAL A 366 -18.30 -4.99 -15.96
C VAL A 366 -19.45 -5.47 -15.07
N VAL A 367 -20.14 -4.54 -14.42
CA VAL A 367 -21.31 -4.83 -13.58
C VAL A 367 -22.46 -5.39 -14.43
N TRP A 368 -22.71 -4.82 -15.61
CA TRP A 368 -23.76 -5.30 -16.51
C TRP A 368 -23.52 -6.75 -16.96
N ARG A 369 -22.26 -7.10 -17.26
CA ARG A 369 -21.88 -8.48 -17.52
C ARG A 369 -22.10 -9.39 -16.32
N GLY A 370 -21.75 -8.94 -15.11
CA GLY A 370 -22.03 -9.69 -13.87
C GLY A 370 -23.53 -9.94 -13.66
N ILE A 371 -24.38 -8.95 -13.97
CA ILE A 371 -25.85 -9.08 -13.93
C ILE A 371 -26.31 -10.10 -14.97
N GLN A 372 -25.79 -10.06 -16.19
CA GLN A 372 -26.11 -11.02 -17.24
C GLN A 372 -25.81 -12.45 -16.78
N GLU A 373 -24.61 -12.70 -16.25
CA GLU A 373 -24.18 -14.01 -15.77
C GLU A 373 -25.08 -14.54 -14.65
N GLU A 374 -25.41 -13.72 -13.64
CA GLU A 374 -26.30 -14.13 -12.55
C GLU A 374 -27.75 -14.32 -13.03
N PHE A 375 -28.26 -13.46 -13.92
CA PHE A 375 -29.61 -13.59 -14.48
C PHE A 375 -29.77 -14.89 -15.29
N MET A 376 -28.80 -15.21 -16.14
CA MET A 376 -28.78 -16.46 -16.91
C MET A 376 -28.74 -17.68 -15.99
N LYS A 377 -27.85 -17.66 -14.99
CA LYS A 377 -27.74 -18.72 -13.99
C LYS A 377 -29.06 -18.97 -13.26
N ARG A 378 -29.77 -17.90 -12.85
CA ARG A 378 -31.08 -18.03 -12.20
C ARG A 378 -32.15 -18.55 -13.13
N THR A 379 -32.19 -18.05 -14.36
CA THR A 379 -33.14 -18.54 -15.37
C THR A 379 -32.93 -20.03 -15.65
N GLN A 380 -31.67 -20.49 -15.73
CA GLN A 380 -31.36 -21.90 -15.94
C GLN A 380 -31.86 -22.73 -14.75
N ARG A 381 -31.66 -22.25 -13.53
CA ARG A 381 -32.18 -22.91 -12.33
C ARG A 381 -33.71 -23.02 -12.35
N TYR A 382 -34.42 -22.00 -12.83
CA TYR A 382 -35.88 -22.04 -12.95
C TYR A 382 -36.33 -23.11 -13.93
N GLU A 383 -35.66 -23.25 -15.07
CA GLU A 383 -35.95 -24.36 -15.99
C GLU A 383 -35.72 -25.73 -15.35
N ASP A 384 -34.65 -25.88 -14.58
CA ASP A 384 -34.34 -27.14 -13.90
C ASP A 384 -35.41 -27.49 -12.86
N ILE A 385 -35.86 -26.50 -12.09
CA ILE A 385 -36.99 -26.67 -11.15
C ILE A 385 -38.26 -27.05 -11.91
N LEU A 386 -38.56 -26.39 -13.04
CA LEU A 386 -39.73 -26.75 -13.87
C LEU A 386 -39.65 -28.20 -14.37
N LYS A 387 -38.47 -28.64 -14.80
CA LYS A 387 -38.23 -30.02 -15.27
C LYS A 387 -38.31 -31.06 -14.15
N GLN A 388 -37.87 -30.71 -12.94
CA GLN A 388 -37.83 -31.61 -11.79
C GLN A 388 -39.17 -31.70 -11.05
N CYS A 389 -39.79 -30.54 -10.77
CA CYS A 389 -40.97 -30.45 -9.92
C CYS A 389 -42.30 -30.44 -10.68
N TYR A 390 -42.31 -30.07 -11.97
CA TYR A 390 -43.54 -29.84 -12.73
C TYR A 390 -43.59 -30.58 -14.07
N ARG A 391 -42.81 -31.67 -14.22
CA ARG A 391 -42.60 -32.43 -15.48
C ARG A 391 -43.88 -32.70 -16.29
N GLU A 392 -44.95 -33.13 -15.63
CA GLU A 392 -46.21 -33.52 -16.28
C GLU A 392 -47.10 -32.33 -16.68
N SER A 393 -46.75 -31.12 -16.26
CA SER A 393 -47.61 -29.94 -16.38
C SER A 393 -47.38 -29.17 -17.68
N GLY A 394 -46.32 -29.49 -18.43
CA GLY A 394 -45.93 -28.81 -19.66
C GLY A 394 -45.55 -27.33 -19.48
N ILE A 395 -45.30 -26.88 -18.25
CA ILE A 395 -44.98 -25.49 -17.93
C ILE A 395 -43.55 -25.20 -18.39
N ARG A 396 -43.38 -24.13 -19.16
CA ARG A 396 -42.08 -23.63 -19.64
C ARG A 396 -42.06 -22.11 -19.56
N LEU A 397 -40.88 -21.54 -19.40
CA LEU A 397 -40.68 -20.11 -19.56
C LEU A 397 -41.03 -19.70 -21.00
N ASP A 398 -41.61 -18.51 -21.15
CA ASP A 398 -42.07 -17.96 -22.43
C ASP A 398 -40.96 -17.27 -23.23
N PHE A 399 -39.72 -17.44 -22.79
CA PHE A 399 -38.53 -16.89 -23.43
C PHE A 399 -37.38 -17.89 -23.36
N SER A 400 -36.50 -17.86 -24.35
CA SER A 400 -35.32 -18.72 -24.40
C SER A 400 -34.06 -18.03 -23.84
N MET A 401 -33.03 -18.81 -23.55
CA MET A 401 -31.71 -18.27 -23.20
C MET A 401 -31.10 -17.42 -24.30
N GLU A 402 -31.37 -17.76 -25.57
CA GLU A 402 -30.87 -17.02 -26.73
C GLU A 402 -31.55 -15.64 -26.84
N GLU A 403 -32.87 -15.59 -26.64
CA GLU A 403 -33.60 -14.32 -26.60
C GLU A 403 -33.14 -13.43 -25.44
N LEU A 404 -32.90 -14.03 -24.27
CA LEU A 404 -32.36 -13.32 -23.10
C LEU A 404 -30.98 -12.71 -23.40
N LEU A 405 -30.07 -13.49 -23.99
CA LEU A 405 -28.77 -13.01 -24.46
C LEU A 405 -28.90 -11.87 -25.47
N GLY A 406 -29.88 -11.97 -26.38
CA GLY A 406 -30.25 -10.92 -27.32
C GLY A 406 -30.61 -9.63 -26.59
N TYR A 407 -31.47 -9.68 -25.58
CA TYR A 407 -31.87 -8.51 -24.79
C TYR A 407 -30.69 -7.83 -24.08
N PHE A 408 -29.80 -8.60 -23.46
CA PHE A 408 -28.60 -8.05 -22.81
C PHE A 408 -27.64 -7.41 -23.82
N SER A 409 -27.45 -8.04 -24.98
CA SER A 409 -26.58 -7.55 -26.05
C SER A 409 -27.12 -6.28 -26.71
N GLU A 410 -28.45 -6.18 -26.92
CA GLU A 410 -29.09 -4.97 -27.42
C GLU A 410 -28.89 -3.79 -26.45
N LEU A 411 -29.10 -4.02 -25.15
CA LEU A 411 -28.93 -2.99 -24.12
C LEU A 411 -27.48 -2.52 -23.98
N ALA A 412 -26.51 -3.44 -24.10
CA ALA A 412 -25.10 -3.11 -24.05
C ALA A 412 -24.56 -2.42 -25.32
N ARG A 413 -25.30 -2.47 -26.45
CA ARG A 413 -24.93 -1.78 -27.71
C ARG A 413 -25.64 -0.44 -27.88
N ALA A 414 -26.78 -0.25 -27.22
CA ALA A 414 -27.57 0.97 -27.29
C ALA A 414 -26.96 2.14 -26.48
N HIS A 415 -25.97 1.84 -25.65
CA HIS A 415 -25.27 2.73 -24.72
C HIS A 415 -23.81 2.30 -24.65
#